data_AF-A0A3L6RJG7-F1
#
_entry.id   AF-A0A3L6RJG7-F1
#
_cell.length_a   1.000
_cell.length_b   1.000
_cell.length_c   1.000
_cell.angle_alpha   90.00
_cell.angle_beta   90.00
_cell.angle_gamma   90.00
#
_symmetry.space_group_name_H-M   'P 1'
#
loop_
_entity.id
_entity.type
_entity.pdbx_description
1 polymer ?
#
loop_
_entity_poly.entity_id
_entity_poly.type
_entity_poly.pdbx_seq_one_letter_code
_entity_poly.pdbx_strand_id
1 'polypeptide(L)'
;MGFGGKELGSHLASFLLGAALPTAFLFFLASDRLGEGLSSISMSWGSSGTRQLAAPPAQEARDQEVAGFAGLAELLPRVAMEDRTVILTLANEAWTQPGSLLDIYRKSFRNGEGTERFLDHVLVIAVDAGGFDRCKAVHPHCYLLEVTKPTNLSSASKFMTKEFLELVWLKLSFQQRILELGYNFLFTAR
;
A
#
# COMPACT_ATOMS: atom_id res chain seq x y z
N MET A 1 -59.97 -20.90 -38.83
CA MET A 1 -59.06 -21.35 -37.75
C MET A 1 -57.66 -21.44 -38.36
N GLY A 2 -56.59 -20.83 -37.86
CA GLY A 2 -56.17 -20.60 -36.48
C GLY A 2 -54.81 -21.29 -36.31
N PHE A 3 -53.86 -20.60 -35.67
CA PHE A 3 -52.49 -21.02 -35.29
C PHE A 3 -51.34 -20.68 -36.24
N GLY A 4 -50.77 -19.49 -36.05
CA GLY A 4 -49.45 -19.11 -36.55
C GLY A 4 -48.80 -17.94 -35.79
N GLY A 5 -49.17 -17.71 -34.52
CA GLY A 5 -48.79 -16.50 -33.77
C GLY A 5 -48.18 -16.71 -32.38
N LYS A 6 -47.86 -17.96 -31.98
CA LYS A 6 -47.39 -18.25 -30.61
C LYS A 6 -45.87 -18.34 -30.42
N GLU A 7 -45.07 -18.61 -31.46
CA GLU A 7 -43.62 -18.78 -31.28
C GLU A 7 -42.83 -17.46 -31.24
N LEU A 8 -43.24 -16.44 -32.00
CA LEU A 8 -42.46 -15.19 -32.08
C LEU A 8 -42.50 -14.38 -30.77
N GLY A 9 -43.57 -14.49 -30.00
CA GLY A 9 -43.72 -13.79 -28.72
C GLY A 9 -42.88 -14.37 -27.57
N SER A 10 -42.60 -15.69 -27.59
CA SER A 10 -41.86 -16.36 -26.51
C SER A 10 -40.36 -16.05 -26.57
N HIS A 11 -39.79 -16.00 -27.78
CA HIS A 11 -38.38 -15.64 -27.97
C HIS A 11 -38.12 -14.15 -27.72
N LEU A 12 -39.03 -13.26 -28.12
CA LEU A 12 -38.93 -11.83 -27.80
C LEU A 12 -39.04 -11.59 -26.28
N ALA A 13 -39.98 -12.25 -25.61
CA ALA A 13 -40.13 -12.15 -24.17
C ALA A 13 -38.87 -12.64 -23.44
N SER A 14 -38.31 -13.78 -23.86
CA SER A 14 -37.08 -14.34 -23.26
C SER A 14 -35.85 -13.45 -23.51
N PHE A 15 -35.75 -12.81 -24.68
CA PHE A 15 -34.67 -11.87 -25.00
C PHE A 15 -34.79 -10.56 -24.20
N LEU A 16 -36.01 -10.03 -24.04
CA LEU A 16 -36.26 -8.83 -23.23
C LEU A 16 -36.06 -9.09 -21.73
N LEU A 17 -36.44 -10.26 -21.21
CA LEU A 17 -36.12 -10.67 -19.83
C LEU A 17 -34.60 -10.88 -19.62
N GLY A 18 -33.90 -11.42 -20.63
CA GLY A 18 -32.45 -11.61 -20.60
C GLY A 18 -31.65 -10.30 -20.61
N ALA A 19 -32.15 -9.25 -21.27
CA ALA A 19 -31.50 -7.93 -21.32
C ALA A 19 -31.83 -7.03 -20.11
N ALA A 20 -32.97 -7.25 -19.45
CA ALA A 20 -33.38 -6.45 -18.29
C ALA A 20 -32.52 -6.73 -17.05
N LEU A 21 -32.07 -7.98 -16.86
CA LEU A 21 -31.32 -8.39 -15.67
C LEU A 21 -29.91 -7.76 -15.58
N PRO A 22 -29.05 -7.79 -16.62
CA PRO A 22 -27.75 -7.12 -16.59
C PRO A 22 -27.88 -5.62 -16.44
N THR A 23 -28.90 -5.02 -17.08
CA THR A 23 -29.16 -3.58 -17.01
C THR A 23 -29.58 -3.16 -15.61
N ALA A 24 -30.47 -3.91 -14.95
CA ALA A 24 -30.83 -3.68 -13.56
C ALA A 24 -29.64 -3.89 -12.61
N PHE A 25 -28.82 -4.92 -12.83
CA PHE A 25 -27.62 -5.16 -12.03
C PHE A 25 -26.58 -4.04 -12.15
N LEU A 26 -26.36 -3.52 -13.36
CA LEU A 26 -25.50 -2.36 -13.58
C LEU A 26 -26.06 -1.09 -12.93
N PHE A 27 -27.39 -0.89 -12.96
CA PHE A 27 -28.03 0.23 -12.27
C PHE A 27 -27.93 0.13 -10.74
N PHE A 28 -28.06 -1.07 -10.15
CA PHE A 28 -27.86 -1.29 -8.72
C PHE A 28 -26.38 -1.09 -8.31
N LEU A 29 -25.43 -1.67 -9.05
CA LEU A 29 -23.99 -1.49 -8.81
C LEU A 29 -23.53 -0.03 -9.00
N ALA A 30 -24.14 0.69 -9.94
CA ALA A 30 -23.89 2.12 -10.13
C ALA A 30 -24.55 2.97 -9.03
N SER A 31 -25.73 2.60 -8.53
CA SER A 31 -26.40 3.32 -7.43
C SER A 31 -25.64 3.21 -6.12
N ASP A 32 -25.06 2.04 -5.81
CA ASP A 32 -24.16 1.87 -4.66
C ASP A 32 -22.88 2.71 -4.78
N ARG A 33 -22.46 3.08 -6.01
CA ARG A 33 -21.35 4.01 -6.24
C ARG A 33 -21.75 5.48 -6.40
N LEU A 34 -23.02 5.77 -6.71
CA LEU A 34 -23.54 7.15 -6.80
C LEU A 34 -24.07 7.67 -5.45
N GLY A 35 -24.42 6.79 -4.51
CA GLY A 35 -24.91 7.15 -3.17
C GLY A 35 -23.87 7.83 -2.29
N GLU A 36 -22.58 7.49 -2.45
CA GLU A 36 -21.48 8.14 -1.71
C GLU A 36 -20.73 9.20 -2.53
N GLY A 37 -20.96 9.28 -3.85
CA GLY A 37 -20.23 10.17 -4.76
C GLY A 37 -20.94 11.46 -5.16
N LEU A 38 -22.25 11.62 -4.91
CA LEU A 38 -23.04 12.73 -5.47
C LEU A 38 -23.63 13.72 -4.46
N SER A 39 -23.38 13.59 -3.16
CA SER A 39 -23.64 14.69 -2.21
C SER A 39 -22.69 15.89 -2.40
N SER A 40 -21.71 15.80 -3.30
CA SER A 40 -20.65 16.83 -3.46
C SER A 40 -20.62 17.53 -4.83
N ILE A 41 -21.48 17.20 -5.79
CA ILE A 41 -21.41 17.84 -7.12
C ILE A 41 -22.77 18.47 -7.47
N SER A 42 -23.00 19.67 -6.93
CA SER A 42 -23.98 20.60 -7.49
C SER A 42 -23.25 21.52 -8.47
N MET A 43 -23.44 21.26 -9.77
CA MET A 43 -23.06 22.20 -10.84
C MET A 43 -24.34 22.88 -11.33
N SER A 44 -24.54 24.14 -10.92
CA SER A 44 -25.53 25.04 -11.51
C SER A 44 -24.80 26.27 -12.02
N TRP A 45 -24.82 26.40 -13.35
CA TRP A 45 -24.27 27.50 -14.13
C TRP A 45 -25.34 28.58 -14.28
N GLY A 46 -25.06 29.80 -13.79
CA GLY A 46 -25.96 30.95 -13.99
C GLY A 46 -25.48 32.24 -13.33
N SER A 47 -24.85 33.11 -14.15
CA SER A 47 -24.87 34.58 -14.12
C SER A 47 -24.91 35.35 -12.78
N SER A 48 -23.85 36.16 -12.60
CA SER A 48 -23.74 37.39 -11.79
C SER A 48 -23.63 37.26 -10.26
N GLY A 49 -22.60 37.89 -9.69
CA GLY A 49 -22.51 38.22 -8.26
C GLY A 49 -21.30 37.63 -7.55
N THR A 50 -20.42 38.51 -7.10
CA THR A 50 -19.26 38.29 -6.23
C THR A 50 -19.52 37.38 -5.02
N ARG A 51 -18.63 36.41 -4.79
CA ARG A 51 -18.10 36.01 -3.47
C ARG A 51 -16.97 34.99 -3.61
N GLN A 52 -15.76 35.44 -3.31
CA GLN A 52 -14.59 34.60 -3.06
C GLN A 52 -14.88 33.75 -1.81
N LEU A 53 -15.22 32.48 -1.97
CA LEU A 53 -15.15 31.52 -0.88
C LEU A 53 -13.76 30.87 -0.95
N ALA A 54 -12.93 31.21 0.04
CA ALA A 54 -11.66 30.55 0.28
C ALA A 54 -11.86 29.04 0.37
N ALA A 55 -11.01 28.28 -0.32
CA ALA A 55 -10.91 26.85 -0.13
C ALA A 55 -10.63 26.56 1.36
N PRO A 56 -11.25 25.53 1.96
CA PRO A 56 -10.90 25.11 3.31
C PRO A 56 -9.41 24.72 3.31
N PRO A 57 -8.68 24.97 4.41
CA PRO A 57 -7.29 24.54 4.50
C PRO A 57 -7.27 23.03 4.29
N ALA A 58 -6.33 22.58 3.45
CA ALA A 58 -5.98 21.18 3.34
C ALA A 58 -5.86 20.64 4.76
N GLN A 59 -6.73 19.69 5.08
CA GLN A 59 -6.71 18.97 6.34
C GLN A 59 -5.28 18.56 6.60
N GLU A 60 -4.73 19.05 7.71
CA GLU A 60 -3.43 18.68 8.24
C GLU A 60 -3.27 17.17 8.03
N ALA A 61 -2.35 16.83 7.11
CA ALA A 61 -1.75 15.51 7.09
C ALA A 61 -1.28 15.31 8.53
N ARG A 62 -1.87 14.36 9.25
CA ARG A 62 -1.50 14.10 10.63
C ARG A 62 0.01 13.89 10.63
N ASP A 63 0.74 14.82 11.23
CA ASP A 63 2.18 14.73 11.43
C ASP A 63 2.47 13.48 12.27
N GLN A 64 2.70 12.37 11.58
CA GLN A 64 3.38 11.21 12.12
C GLN A 64 4.85 11.41 11.75
N GLU A 65 5.53 12.15 12.61
CA GLU A 65 6.92 12.53 12.45
C GLU A 65 7.81 11.29 12.64
N VAL A 66 8.06 10.55 11.56
CA VAL A 66 9.35 9.82 11.47
C VAL A 66 10.42 10.88 11.72
N ALA A 67 11.32 10.67 12.70
CA ALA A 67 12.29 11.70 13.13
C ALA A 67 13.19 12.19 11.98
N GLY A 68 13.21 11.43 10.89
CA GLY A 68 13.67 11.81 9.57
C GLY A 68 14.12 10.58 8.80
N PHE A 69 14.60 10.82 7.60
CA PHE A 69 15.24 9.78 6.77
C PHE A 69 16.73 10.07 6.59
N ALA A 70 17.39 10.46 7.67
CA ALA A 70 18.79 10.88 7.66
C ALA A 70 19.70 9.73 7.19
N GLY A 71 20.63 10.03 6.28
CA GLY A 71 21.55 9.02 5.73
C GLY A 71 20.93 8.09 4.68
N LEU A 72 19.60 8.13 4.46
CA LEU A 72 18.94 7.26 3.49
C LEU A 72 19.38 7.59 2.06
N ALA A 73 19.43 8.87 1.70
CA ALA A 73 19.79 9.30 0.35
C ALA A 73 21.22 8.89 -0.05
N GLU A 74 22.13 8.84 0.92
CA GLU A 74 23.52 8.41 0.76
C GLU A 74 23.67 6.88 0.71
N LEU A 75 22.74 6.16 1.35
CA LEU A 75 22.70 4.70 1.38
C LEU A 75 22.16 4.11 0.08
N LEU A 76 21.08 4.68 -0.47
CA LEU A 76 20.36 4.11 -1.62
C LEU A 76 21.24 3.83 -2.85
N PRO A 77 22.20 4.67 -3.27
CA PRO A 77 23.09 4.37 -4.38
C PRO A 77 23.93 3.11 -4.22
N ARG A 78 24.12 2.63 -2.97
CA ARG A 78 24.92 1.44 -2.66
C ARG A 78 24.12 0.15 -2.64
N VAL A 79 22.79 0.27 -2.52
CA VAL A 79 21.88 -0.87 -2.38
C VAL A 79 21.02 -1.03 -3.64
N ALA A 80 20.74 0.05 -4.36
CA ALA A 80 19.88 -0.01 -5.53
C ALA A 80 20.50 -0.80 -6.69
N MET A 81 19.64 -1.45 -7.45
CA MET A 81 19.95 -2.01 -8.76
C MET A 81 20.22 -0.90 -9.79
N GLU A 82 20.71 -1.27 -10.98
CA GLU A 82 21.03 -0.32 -12.07
C GLU A 82 19.83 0.56 -12.47
N ASP A 83 18.62 0.01 -12.38
CA ASP A 83 17.34 0.68 -12.67
C ASP A 83 16.78 1.48 -11.48
N ARG A 84 17.60 1.71 -10.45
CA ARG A 84 17.25 2.37 -9.18
C ARG A 84 16.19 1.64 -8.35
N THR A 85 16.00 0.34 -8.55
CA THR A 85 15.09 -0.46 -7.72
C THR A 85 15.81 -0.97 -6.47
N VAL A 86 15.16 -0.84 -5.29
CA VAL A 86 15.62 -1.40 -4.01
C VAL A 86 14.60 -2.40 -3.48
N ILE A 87 15.04 -3.52 -2.91
CA ILE A 87 14.14 -4.50 -2.28
C ILE A 87 14.03 -4.16 -0.80
N LEU A 88 12.83 -3.86 -0.30
CA LEU A 88 12.61 -3.41 1.06
C LEU A 88 12.03 -4.53 1.93
N THR A 89 12.50 -4.60 3.18
CA THR A 89 11.83 -5.35 4.25
C THR A 89 11.90 -4.57 5.56
N LEU A 90 10.77 -4.50 6.28
CA LEU A 90 10.68 -3.85 7.59
C LEU A 90 10.70 -4.93 8.67
N ALA A 91 11.54 -4.79 9.69
CA ALA A 91 11.64 -5.74 10.78
C ALA A 91 11.88 -5.05 12.13
N ASN A 92 11.38 -5.69 13.19
CA ASN A 92 11.66 -5.33 14.57
C ASN A 92 12.49 -6.43 15.24
N GLU A 93 12.86 -6.25 16.51
CA GLU A 93 13.61 -7.24 17.28
C GLU A 93 12.98 -8.65 17.24
N ALA A 94 11.66 -8.76 17.39
CA ALA A 94 10.97 -10.05 17.36
C ALA A 94 11.10 -10.77 16.00
N TRP A 95 11.14 -10.03 14.89
CA TRP A 95 11.24 -10.59 13.54
C TRP A 95 12.67 -10.79 13.04
N THR A 96 13.67 -10.38 13.81
CA THR A 96 15.11 -10.53 13.51
C THR A 96 15.84 -11.51 14.44
N GLN A 97 15.13 -12.18 15.35
CA GLN A 97 15.72 -13.23 16.18
C GLN A 97 16.29 -14.39 15.32
N PRO A 98 17.29 -15.12 15.83
CA PRO A 98 17.81 -16.29 15.13
C PRO A 98 16.68 -17.28 14.75
N GLY A 99 16.62 -17.66 13.48
CA GLY A 99 15.59 -18.56 12.94
C GLY A 99 14.21 -17.93 12.73
N SER A 100 14.04 -16.62 12.94
CA SER A 100 12.78 -15.91 12.69
C SER A 100 12.66 -15.42 11.24
N LEU A 101 11.70 -14.52 11.00
CA LEU A 101 11.30 -14.07 9.67
C LEU A 101 12.47 -13.55 8.82
N LEU A 102 13.39 -12.75 9.37
CA LEU A 102 14.52 -12.22 8.62
C LEU A 102 15.44 -13.32 8.08
N ASP A 103 15.72 -14.35 8.89
CA ASP A 103 16.58 -15.46 8.46
C ASP A 103 15.91 -16.29 7.37
N ILE A 104 14.61 -16.57 7.51
CA ILE A 104 13.82 -17.28 6.50
C ILE A 104 13.76 -16.47 5.20
N TYR A 105 13.53 -15.18 5.30
CA TYR A 105 13.50 -14.26 4.17
C TYR A 105 14.81 -14.31 3.40
N ARG A 106 15.94 -14.12 4.08
CA ARG A 106 17.28 -14.18 3.46
C ARG A 106 17.61 -15.55 2.87
N LYS A 107 17.28 -16.63 3.58
CA LYS A 107 17.50 -18.00 3.11
C LYS A 107 16.69 -18.32 1.86
N SER A 108 15.50 -17.73 1.71
CA SER A 108 14.68 -17.86 0.50
C SER A 108 15.38 -17.34 -0.75
N PHE A 109 16.16 -16.25 -0.66
CA PHE A 109 16.97 -15.78 -1.79
C PHE A 109 18.16 -16.71 -2.08
N ARG A 110 18.86 -17.20 -1.05
CA ARG A 110 19.98 -18.14 -1.27
C ARG A 110 19.56 -19.46 -1.90
N ASN A 111 18.36 -19.92 -1.53
CA ASN A 111 17.83 -21.19 -2.02
C ASN A 111 17.05 -21.05 -3.32
N GLY A 112 16.72 -19.84 -3.75
CA GLY A 112 15.98 -19.60 -4.98
C GLY A 112 16.88 -19.67 -6.21
N GLU A 113 16.30 -20.08 -7.33
CA GLU A 113 17.03 -20.19 -8.60
C GLU A 113 17.40 -18.80 -9.13
N GLY A 114 18.69 -18.48 -9.10
CA GLY A 114 19.21 -17.20 -9.59
C GLY A 114 18.82 -15.97 -8.77
N THR A 115 18.29 -16.14 -7.55
CA THR A 115 17.83 -15.02 -6.71
C THR A 115 18.82 -14.56 -5.66
N GLU A 116 19.88 -15.32 -5.37
CA GLU A 116 20.87 -14.96 -4.34
C GLU A 116 21.49 -13.57 -4.58
N ARG A 117 21.77 -13.22 -5.84
CA ARG A 117 22.26 -11.90 -6.28
C ARG A 117 21.39 -10.73 -5.83
N PHE A 118 20.10 -10.94 -5.57
CA PHE A 118 19.22 -9.87 -5.13
C PHE A 118 19.39 -9.53 -3.64
N LEU A 119 20.08 -10.38 -2.85
CA LEU A 119 20.38 -10.08 -1.45
C LEU A 119 21.22 -8.81 -1.31
N ASP A 120 22.12 -8.53 -2.25
CA ASP A 120 22.91 -7.30 -2.26
C ASP A 120 22.04 -6.04 -2.48
N HIS A 121 20.79 -6.24 -2.91
CA HIS A 121 19.81 -5.18 -3.15
C HIS A 121 18.68 -5.13 -2.11
N VAL A 122 18.77 -5.95 -1.06
CA VAL A 122 17.82 -5.92 0.06
C VAL A 122 18.25 -4.85 1.06
N LEU A 123 17.37 -3.89 1.33
CA LEU A 123 17.46 -2.95 2.45
C LEU A 123 16.53 -3.41 3.57
N VAL A 124 17.11 -3.77 4.71
CA VAL A 124 16.36 -4.10 5.93
C VAL A 124 16.20 -2.84 6.77
N ILE A 125 14.95 -2.44 6.97
CA ILE A 125 14.54 -1.28 7.74
C ILE A 125 14.20 -1.77 9.16
N ALA A 126 15.05 -1.43 10.13
CA ALA A 126 14.87 -1.76 11.52
C ALA A 126 14.13 -0.63 12.25
N VAL A 127 13.08 -0.96 13.01
CA VAL A 127 12.27 0.04 13.75
C VAL A 127 12.65 0.16 15.23
N ASP A 128 13.63 -0.61 15.67
CA ASP A 128 14.17 -0.60 17.03
C ASP A 128 15.65 -1.02 17.02
N ALA A 129 16.36 -0.73 18.11
CA ALA A 129 17.79 -0.98 18.23
C ALA A 129 18.15 -2.48 18.19
N GLY A 130 17.34 -3.34 18.81
CA GLY A 130 17.57 -4.78 18.83
C GLY A 130 17.48 -5.37 17.42
N GLY A 131 16.45 -4.98 16.67
CA GLY A 131 16.29 -5.32 15.26
C GLY A 131 17.46 -4.86 14.39
N PHE A 132 17.96 -3.66 14.63
CA PHE A 132 19.09 -3.10 13.88
C PHE A 132 20.40 -3.85 14.16
N ASP A 133 20.68 -4.13 15.43
CA ASP A 133 21.89 -4.88 15.79
C ASP A 133 21.87 -6.30 15.25
N ARG A 134 20.71 -6.97 15.27
CA ARG A 134 20.56 -8.29 14.65
C ARG A 134 20.69 -8.23 13.13
N CYS A 135 20.10 -7.23 12.49
CA CYS A 135 20.28 -7.04 11.06
C CYS A 135 21.76 -6.95 10.68
N LYS A 136 22.54 -6.06 11.33
CA LYS A 136 23.96 -5.85 11.02
C LYS A 136 24.80 -7.12 11.20
N ALA A 137 24.41 -8.01 12.10
CA ALA A 137 25.10 -9.27 12.34
C ALA A 137 24.95 -10.27 11.17
N VAL A 138 23.87 -10.14 10.38
CA VAL A 138 23.54 -11.12 9.33
C VAL A 138 23.43 -10.52 7.93
N HIS A 139 23.36 -9.20 7.78
CA HIS A 139 23.06 -8.52 6.53
C HIS A 139 23.83 -7.19 6.39
N PRO A 140 24.41 -6.87 5.21
CA PRO A 140 25.23 -5.66 5.03
C PRO A 140 24.43 -4.35 4.93
N HIS A 141 23.16 -4.41 4.51
CA HIS A 141 22.36 -3.22 4.20
C HIS A 141 21.19 -3.07 5.18
N CYS A 142 21.50 -2.47 6.33
CA CYS A 142 20.56 -2.22 7.41
C CYS A 142 20.38 -0.72 7.62
N TYR A 143 19.15 -0.28 7.86
CA TYR A 143 18.81 1.11 8.15
C TYR A 143 17.97 1.18 9.42
N LEU A 144 18.43 1.93 10.42
CA LEU A 144 17.64 2.19 11.63
C LEU A 144 16.69 3.35 11.38
N LEU A 145 15.39 3.09 11.46
CA LEU A 145 14.34 4.09 11.33
C LEU A 145 14.04 4.69 12.71
N GLU A 146 14.38 5.96 12.90
CA GLU A 146 14.10 6.66 14.14
C GLU A 146 12.63 7.11 14.21
N VAL A 147 11.94 6.65 15.24
CA VAL A 147 10.51 6.94 15.48
C VAL A 147 10.42 7.91 16.66
N THR A 148 9.76 9.06 16.48
CA THR A 148 9.61 10.09 17.54
C THR A 148 8.65 9.66 18.66
N LYS A 149 7.70 8.76 18.37
CA LYS A 149 6.69 8.32 19.34
C LYS A 149 7.20 7.15 20.19
N PRO A 150 6.95 7.16 21.52
CA PRO A 150 7.48 6.16 22.45
C PRO A 150 6.76 4.79 22.41
N THR A 151 6.12 4.43 21.29
CA THR A 151 5.46 3.12 21.18
C THR A 151 6.55 2.05 21.06
N ASN A 152 6.57 1.08 21.98
CA ASN A 152 7.52 -0.03 21.89
C ASN A 152 7.10 -0.97 20.75
N LEU A 153 7.86 -0.93 19.64
CA LEU A 153 7.61 -1.75 18.46
C LEU A 153 8.49 -3.00 18.39
N SER A 154 9.26 -3.31 19.44
CA SER A 154 10.26 -4.38 19.43
C SER A 154 9.61 -5.78 19.45
N SER A 155 8.45 -5.91 20.09
CA SER A 155 7.72 -7.20 20.20
C SER A 155 6.88 -7.52 18.98
N ALA A 156 6.54 -8.80 18.79
CA ALA A 156 5.54 -9.20 17.80
C ALA A 156 4.17 -8.57 18.14
N SER A 157 3.57 -7.86 17.19
CA SER A 157 2.26 -7.23 17.34
C SER A 157 1.14 -8.14 16.81
N LYS A 158 0.00 -8.19 17.51
CA LYS A 158 -1.20 -8.85 16.98
C LYS A 158 -1.86 -7.99 15.89
N PHE A 159 -2.51 -8.62 14.93
CA PHE A 159 -3.21 -7.93 13.84
C PHE A 159 -4.17 -6.86 14.39
N MET A 160 -4.19 -5.69 13.74
CA MET A 160 -5.03 -4.52 14.07
C MET A 160 -4.80 -3.86 15.44
N THR A 161 -3.77 -4.25 16.18
CA THR A 161 -3.33 -3.49 17.37
C THR A 161 -2.73 -2.13 16.99
N LYS A 162 -2.62 -1.22 17.96
CA LYS A 162 -2.00 0.10 17.73
C LYS A 162 -0.56 -0.06 17.21
N GLU A 163 0.19 -0.99 17.79
CA GLU A 163 1.57 -1.30 17.42
C GLU A 163 1.65 -1.84 15.99
N PHE A 164 0.72 -2.73 15.61
CA PHE A 164 0.63 -3.23 14.23
C PHE A 164 0.33 -2.10 13.24
N LEU A 165 -0.64 -1.23 13.55
CA LEU A 165 -0.97 -0.10 12.69
C LEU A 165 0.20 0.88 12.55
N GLU A 166 0.97 1.09 13.62
CA GLU A 166 2.18 1.91 13.57
C GLU A 166 3.23 1.29 12.64
N LEU A 167 3.46 -0.03 12.70
CA LEU A 167 4.36 -0.71 11.75
C LEU A 167 3.88 -0.58 10.29
N VAL A 168 2.57 -0.65 10.05
CA VAL A 168 1.99 -0.42 8.73
C VAL A 168 2.24 1.01 8.27
N TRP A 169 2.05 2.00 9.14
CA TRP A 169 2.34 3.40 8.85
C TRP A 169 3.80 3.62 8.52
N LEU A 170 4.73 3.17 9.37
CA LEU A 170 6.17 3.30 9.14
C LEU A 170 6.59 2.70 7.80
N LYS A 171 6.03 1.55 7.44
CA LYS A 171 6.26 0.91 6.14
C LYS A 171 5.80 1.81 4.98
N LEU A 172 4.59 2.35 5.04
CA LEU A 172 4.05 3.21 3.98
C LEU A 172 4.83 4.53 3.88
N SER A 173 5.16 5.15 5.01
CA SER A 173 5.97 6.38 5.05
C SER A 173 7.36 6.16 4.46
N PHE A 174 8.00 5.02 4.76
CA PHE A 174 9.30 4.69 4.17
C PHE A 174 9.20 4.45 2.66
N GLN A 175 8.17 3.72 2.22
CA GLN A 175 7.92 3.48 0.79
C GLN A 175 7.68 4.78 0.03
N GLN A 176 6.89 5.71 0.58
CA GLN A 176 6.71 7.04 0.02
C GLN A 176 8.05 7.77 -0.11
N ARG A 177 8.88 7.75 0.94
CA ARG A 177 10.17 8.43 0.91
C ARG A 177 11.09 7.92 -0.18
N ILE A 178 11.11 6.61 -0.42
CA ILE A 178 11.91 6.00 -1.49
C ILE A 178 11.51 6.56 -2.86
N LEU A 179 10.20 6.70 -3.11
CA LEU A 179 9.68 7.29 -4.34
C LEU A 179 10.03 8.78 -4.46
N GLU A 180 9.89 9.55 -3.37
CA GLU A 180 10.27 10.98 -3.34
C GLU A 180 11.76 11.20 -3.67
N LEU A 181 12.61 10.24 -3.32
CA LEU A 181 14.05 10.26 -3.64
C LEU A 181 14.34 9.79 -5.07
N GLY A 182 13.33 9.41 -5.85
CA GLY A 182 13.47 9.01 -7.25
C GLY A 182 13.97 7.57 -7.45
N TYR A 183 13.67 6.68 -6.51
CA TYR A 183 13.97 5.24 -6.58
C TYR A 183 12.68 4.43 -6.72
N ASN A 184 12.80 3.24 -7.30
CA ASN A 184 11.74 2.24 -7.32
C ASN A 184 11.91 1.28 -6.13
N PHE A 185 10.84 0.59 -5.74
CA PHE A 185 10.97 -0.45 -4.73
C PHE A 185 10.17 -1.71 -5.05
N LEU A 186 10.70 -2.83 -4.57
CA LEU A 186 9.98 -4.08 -4.39
C LEU A 186 9.84 -4.33 -2.90
N PHE A 187 8.68 -4.84 -2.48
CA PHE A 187 8.47 -5.23 -1.08
C PHE A 187 7.71 -6.55 -1.06
N THR A 188 8.00 -7.41 -0.08
CA THR A 188 7.22 -8.64 0.08
C THR A 188 6.00 -8.41 0.95
N ALA A 189 4.82 -8.66 0.37
CA ALA A 189 3.56 -8.67 1.10
C ALA A 189 3.53 -9.82 2.11
N ARG A 190 3.26 -9.47 3.37
CA ARG A 190 2.75 -10.37 4.38
C ARG A 190 1.59 -9.68 5.09
#